data_AF-A0A520ZMI0-F1
#
_entry.id   AF-A0A520ZMI0-F1
#
_cell.length_a   1.000
_cell.length_b   1.000
_cell.length_c   1.000
_cell.angle_alpha   90.00
_cell.angle_beta   90.00
_cell.angle_gamma   90.00
#
_symmetry.space_group_name_H-M   'P 1'
#
loop_
_entity.id
_entity.type
_entity.pdbx_description
1 polymer ?
#
loop_
_entity_poly.entity_id
_entity_poly.type
_entity_poly.pdbx_seq_one_letter_code
_entity_poly.pdbx_strand_id
1 'polypeptide(L)' 'MPLVVIPCLNEARHIECIVRQMERAVHPYSGLVVIADGGSTDGTRAAAAELADELDGVEVLD' A
#
# COMPACT_ATOMS: atom_id res chain seq x y z
N MET A 1 -15.57 -7.70 -3.44
CA MET A 1 -14.57 -6.66 -3.73
C MET A 1 -14.25 -5.89 -2.44
N PRO A 2 -13.41 -6.45 -1.57
CA PRO A 2 -13.01 -5.78 -0.32
C PRO A 2 -12.09 -4.59 -0.61
N LEU A 3 -12.16 -3.58 0.24
CA LEU A 3 -11.27 -2.42 0.25
C LEU A 3 -10.50 -2.41 1.57
N VAL A 4 -9.17 -2.35 1.49
CA VAL A 4 -8.28 -2.19 2.65
C VAL A 4 -7.58 -0.85 2.49
N VAL A 5 -7.67 0.00 3.51
CA VAL A 5 -6.97 1.29 3.54
C VAL A 5 -5.86 1.21 4.59
N ILE A 6 -4.64 1.52 4.19
CA ILE A 6 -3.45 1.51 5.05
C ILE A 6 -2.98 2.97 5.21
N PRO A 7 -3.29 3.63 6.34
CA PRO A 7 -2.74 4.94 6.62
C PRO A 7 -1.25 4.82 6.96
N CYS A 8 -0.42 5.72 6.42
CA CYS A 8 1.03 5.66 6.57
C CYS A 8 1.61 7.03 6.92
N LEU A 9 2.56 7.04 7.86
CA LEU A 9 3.37 8.20 8.19
C LEU A 9 4.74 7.74 8.69
N ASN A 10 5.76 7.86 7.84
CA ASN A 10 7.13 7.41 8.11
C ASN A 10 7.23 5.91 8.48
N GLU A 11 6.69 5.06 7.61
CA GLU A 11 6.65 3.60 7.74
C GLU A 11 7.55 2.88 6.70
N ALA A 12 8.63 3.50 6.24
CA ALA A 12 9.48 2.96 5.16
C ALA A 12 10.02 1.55 5.46
N ARG A 13 10.12 1.18 6.74
CA ARG A 13 10.59 -0.15 7.18
C ARG A 13 9.52 -1.24 7.15
N HIS A 14 8.24 -0.88 7.12
CA HIS A 14 7.13 -1.82 7.30
C HIS A 14 6.17 -1.87 6.10
N ILE A 15 6.10 -0.78 5.33
CA ILE A 15 5.12 -0.60 4.25
C ILE A 15 5.12 -1.76 3.27
N GLU A 16 6.29 -2.22 2.83
CA GLU A 16 6.42 -3.30 1.86
C GLU A 16 5.81 -4.61 2.35
N CYS A 17 6.17 -5.03 3.57
CA CYS A 17 5.70 -6.29 4.13
C CYS A 17 4.18 -6.30 4.31
N ILE A 18 3.62 -5.20 4.85
CA ILE A 18 2.19 -5.09 5.14
C ILE A 18 1.38 -5.05 3.85
N VAL A 19 1.79 -4.25 2.86
CA VAL A 19 1.08 -4.13 1.57
C VAL A 19 1.05 -5.47 0.84
N ARG A 20 2.20 -6.16 0.74
CA ARG A 20 2.26 -7.50 0.10
C ARG A 20 1.40 -8.54 0.82
N GLN A 21 1.30 -8.45 2.16
CA GLN A 21 0.42 -9.34 2.91
C GLN A 21 -1.06 -9.03 2.62
N MET A 22 -1.44 -7.76 2.56
CA MET A 22 -2.81 -7.34 2.30
C MET A 22 -3.23 -7.63 0.86
N GLU A 23 -2.39 -7.34 -0.12
CA GLU A 23 -2.62 -7.65 -1.54
C GLU A 23 -2.95 -9.14 -1.71
N ARG A 24 -2.11 -10.04 -1.19
CA ARG A 24 -2.36 -11.49 -1.23
C ARG A 24 -3.68 -11.91 -0.58
N ALA A 25 -4.08 -11.23 0.49
CA ALA A 25 -5.32 -11.52 1.20
C ALA A 25 -6.56 -11.09 0.40
N VAL A 26 -6.47 -9.98 -0.34
CA VAL A 26 -7.61 -9.40 -1.06
C VAL A 26 -7.69 -9.80 -2.54
N HIS A 27 -6.57 -10.18 -3.15
CA HIS A 27 -6.46 -10.56 -4.56
C HIS A 27 -7.47 -11.64 -4.99
N PRO A 28 -7.72 -12.74 -4.23
CA PRO A 28 -8.71 -13.76 -4.59
C PRO A 28 -10.15 -13.23 -4.70
N TYR A 29 -10.42 -12.04 -4.15
CA TYR A 29 -11.72 -11.39 -4.12
C TYR A 29 -11.77 -10.14 -5.01
N SER A 30 -10.77 -9.97 -5.88
CA SER A 30 -10.54 -8.78 -6.71
C SER A 30 -10.56 -7.49 -5.90
N GLY A 31 -10.05 -7.53 -4.66
CA GLY A 31 -10.06 -6.37 -3.77
C GLY A 31 -9.00 -5.33 -4.09
N LEU A 32 -9.10 -4.19 -3.41
CA LEU A 32 -8.22 -3.03 -3.56
C LEU A 32 -7.49 -2.76 -2.24
N VAL A 33 -6.19 -2.50 -2.32
CA VAL A 33 -5.38 -1.95 -1.22
C VAL A 33 -5.05 -0.49 -1.56
N VAL A 34 -5.46 0.43 -0.70
CA VAL A 34 -5.15 1.87 -0.83
C VAL A 34 -4.17 2.25 0.26
N ILE A 35 -2.99 2.72 -0.12
CA ILE A 35 -1.99 3.30 0.77
C ILE A 35 -2.26 4.80 0.85
N ALA A 36 -2.59 5.31 2.03
CA ALA A 36 -2.84 6.73 2.24
C ALA A 36 -1.64 7.35 2.98
N ASP A 37 -0.76 8.06 2.25
CA ASP A 37 0.41 8.70 2.83
C ASP A 37 0.06 10.04 3.48
N GLY A 38 0.36 10.19 4.77
CA GLY A 38 0.08 11.38 5.56
C GLY A 38 1.16 12.45 5.51
N GLY A 39 1.99 12.49 4.46
CA GLY A 39 3.12 13.41 4.34
C GLY A 39 4.43 12.85 4.90
N SER A 40 4.77 11.62 4.53
CA SER A 40 6.01 10.98 4.97
C SER A 40 7.27 11.67 4.41
N THR A 41 8.36 11.56 5.17
CA THR A 41 9.67 12.21 4.86
C THR A 41 10.85 11.23 4.86
N ASP A 42 10.58 9.95 5.07
CA ASP A 42 11.58 8.89 5.28
C ASP A 42 11.70 7.90 4.10
N GLY A 43 11.02 8.18 2.99
CA GLY A 43 10.97 7.30 1.82
C GLY A 43 9.72 6.42 1.73
N THR A 44 8.80 6.45 2.71
CA THR A 44 7.55 5.67 2.68
C THR A 44 6.77 5.85 1.38
N ARG A 45 6.58 7.12 0.95
CA ARG A 45 5.86 7.44 -0.29
C ARG A 45 6.52 6.82 -1.54
N ALA A 46 7.85 6.82 -1.62
CA ALA A 46 8.57 6.23 -2.74
C ALA A 46 8.37 4.71 -2.78
N ALA A 47 8.51 4.03 -1.63
CA ALA A 47 8.24 2.61 -1.52
C ALA A 47 6.77 2.26 -1.83
N ALA A 48 5.82 3.09 -1.42
CA ALA A 48 4.40 2.92 -1.75
C ALA A 48 4.13 3.03 -3.25
N ALA A 49 4.75 3.98 -3.93
CA ALA A 49 4.63 4.14 -5.39
C ALA A 49 5.23 2.93 -6.14
N GLU A 50 6.40 2.45 -5.73
CA GLU A 50 7.00 1.24 -6.31
C GLU A 50 6.09 0.02 -6.16
N LEU A 51 5.42 -0.13 -5.02
CA LEU A 51 4.46 -1.20 -4.79
C LEU A 51 3.21 -1.10 -5.67
N ALA A 52 2.69 0.11 -5.89
CA ALA A 52 1.53 0.33 -6.77
C ALA A 52 1.86 0.09 -8.25
N ASP A 53 3.09 0.38 -8.67
CA ASP A 53 3.56 0.06 -10.03
C ASP A 53 3.79 -1.46 -10.21
N GLU A 54 4.15 -2.18 -9.14
CA GLU A 54 4.44 -3.62 -9.18
C GLU A 54 3.18 -4.52 -9.06
N LEU A 55 2.21 -4.13 -8.22
CA LEU A 55 1.13 -5.00 -7.77
C LEU A 55 -0.24 -4.59 -8.32
N ASP A 56 -0.95 -5.55 -8.91
CA ASP A 56 -2.34 -5.34 -9.33
C ASP A 56 -3.24 -5.06 -8.10
N GLY A 57 -4.07 -4.03 -8.20
CA GLY A 57 -5.02 -3.68 -7.13
C GLY A 57 -4.37 -3.03 -5.91
N VAL A 58 -3.23 -2.35 -6.10
CA VAL A 58 -2.61 -1.47 -5.11
C VAL A 58 -2.59 -0.03 -5.64
N GLU A 59 -3.04 0.92 -4.84
CA GLU A 59 -3.13 2.34 -5.20
C GLU A 59 -2.53 3.22 -4.10
N VAL A 60 -1.99 4.38 -4.48
CA VAL A 60 -1.46 5.39 -3.54
C VAL A 60 -2.33 6.64 -3.56
N LEU A 61 -2.64 7.17 -2.38
CA LEU A 61 -3.33 8.43 -2.16
C LEU A 61 -2.49 9.34 -1.27
N ASP A 62 -2.41 10.62 -1.67
CA ASP A 62 -1.79 11.72 -0.91
C ASP A 62 -2.87 12.66 -0.31
#